data_AF-A0AAW2K4V3-F1
#
_entry.id   AF-A0AAW2K4V3-F1
#
_cell.length_a   1.000
_cell.length_b   1.000
_cell.length_c   1.000
_cell.angle_alpha   90.00
_cell.angle_beta   90.00
_cell.angle_gamma   90.00
#
_symmetry.space_group_name_H-M   'P 1'
#
loop_
_entity.id
_entity.type
_entity.pdbx_description
1 polymer ?
#
loop_
_entity_poly.entity_id
_entity_poly.type
_entity_poly.pdbx_seq_one_letter_code
_entity_poly.pdbx_strand_id
1 'polypeptide(L)'
;MPSSPKLFYARPSSYSRRSKLMILCSLIGLSGFIFGFVAIARRGFGYDCKYGKPLSVSVTWDKSSTGSTSTRGGVSDEGQKRHKVMGFVGIQTGFGSAGRRRALRQTWFPSDHQGFKRLEESTGLVFRFVIGRTKDASKMSALRKEVSEYDDFLLLDIAEEYSKLPYKTLAFFKAAYALYDCDFYVKADDDIYLRPDRLSLLLAKERPHSQTYLGCMKKGPVFTDPKLKWYEPLSNLLGKEYFLHAYGPIYALSADVVASLVALRNNSFRMFSNEDVTIGSWMLAMNVDHEDSKQLCEVDCTPSSIAVWDIPKCSGLCNPEKKMLELHSRDICSKSSTLPSDGDG
;
A
#
# COMPACT_ATOMS: atom_id res chain seq x y z
N MET A 1 38.25 26.54 -100.93
CA MET A 1 37.57 26.47 -99.63
C MET A 1 38.46 25.69 -98.68
N PRO A 2 38.93 26.28 -97.57
CA PRO A 2 39.81 25.60 -96.62
C PRO A 2 39.01 24.86 -95.53
N SER A 3 39.62 23.82 -95.00
CA SER A 3 39.13 22.86 -94.01
C SER A 3 39.08 23.44 -92.58
N SER A 4 37.97 23.20 -91.87
CA SER A 4 37.76 23.58 -90.47
C SER A 4 38.52 22.69 -89.46
N PRO A 5 38.97 23.23 -88.32
CA PRO A 5 39.62 22.44 -87.27
C PRO A 5 38.61 21.79 -86.31
N LYS A 6 38.93 20.57 -85.84
CA LYS A 6 38.16 19.84 -84.82
C LYS A 6 38.51 20.37 -83.42
N LEU A 7 37.50 20.83 -82.67
CA LEU A 7 37.58 21.17 -81.25
C LEU A 7 37.24 19.95 -80.39
N PHE A 8 38.17 19.52 -79.55
CA PHE A 8 37.93 18.55 -78.46
C PHE A 8 37.42 19.30 -77.23
N TYR A 9 36.24 18.96 -76.73
CA TYR A 9 35.76 19.37 -75.41
C TYR A 9 36.01 18.24 -74.39
N ALA A 10 36.72 18.58 -73.31
CA ALA A 10 36.95 17.70 -72.17
C ALA A 10 35.68 17.56 -71.31
N ARG A 11 35.42 16.34 -70.84
CA ARG A 11 34.32 15.98 -69.92
C ARG A 11 34.63 16.51 -68.51
N PRO A 12 33.70 17.16 -67.77
CA PRO A 12 33.99 17.60 -66.41
C PRO A 12 34.12 16.40 -65.46
N SER A 13 35.06 16.50 -64.52
CA SER A 13 35.40 15.45 -63.57
C SER A 13 34.29 15.24 -62.51
N SER A 14 33.98 13.97 -62.26
CA SER A 14 33.00 13.49 -61.26
C SER A 14 33.45 13.66 -59.79
N TYR A 15 34.49 14.46 -59.53
CA TYR A 15 35.16 14.51 -58.22
C TYR A 15 34.41 15.38 -57.20
N SER A 16 33.65 16.39 -57.65
CA SER A 16 32.95 17.34 -56.77
C SER A 16 31.74 16.75 -56.03
N ARG A 17 31.05 15.76 -56.62
CA ARG A 17 29.82 15.18 -56.04
C ARG A 17 30.10 14.22 -54.87
N ARG A 18 31.22 13.48 -54.91
CA ARG A 18 31.60 12.54 -53.83
C ARG A 18 32.01 13.26 -52.54
N SER A 19 32.67 14.41 -52.66
CA SER A 19 33.10 15.20 -51.49
C SER A 19 31.92 15.77 -50.70
N LYS A 20 30.89 16.29 -51.37
CA LYS A 20 29.69 16.83 -50.70
C LYS A 20 28.87 15.76 -49.98
N LEU A 21 28.81 14.54 -50.54
CA LEU A 21 28.10 13.42 -49.93
C LEU A 21 28.82 12.92 -48.66
N MET A 22 30.15 12.87 -48.68
CA MET A 22 30.94 12.47 -47.50
C MET A 22 30.81 13.49 -46.36
N ILE A 23 30.83 14.79 -46.66
CA ILE A 23 30.64 15.85 -45.67
C ILE A 23 29.24 15.78 -45.04
N LEU A 24 28.19 15.52 -45.85
CA LEU A 24 26.83 15.36 -45.35
C LEU A 24 26.69 14.12 -44.44
N CYS A 25 27.30 12.99 -44.81
CA CYS A 25 27.31 11.79 -43.98
C CYS A 25 28.06 11.98 -42.66
N SER A 26 29.17 12.72 -42.66
CA SER A 26 29.90 13.06 -41.43
C SER A 26 29.10 13.97 -40.49
N LEU A 27 28.34 14.93 -41.03
CA LEU A 27 27.46 15.80 -40.23
C LEU A 27 26.29 15.04 -39.59
N ILE A 28 25.70 14.08 -40.30
CA ILE A 28 24.64 13.20 -39.78
C ILE A 28 25.20 12.25 -38.71
N GLY A 29 26.41 11.73 -38.91
CA GLY A 29 27.11 10.91 -37.91
C GLY A 29 27.42 11.70 -36.62
N LEU A 30 27.87 12.95 -36.75
CA LEU A 30 28.13 13.82 -35.59
C LEU A 30 26.84 14.18 -34.84
N SER A 31 25.75 14.49 -35.55
CA SER A 31 24.48 14.83 -34.91
C SER A 31 23.87 13.63 -34.18
N GLY A 32 24.00 12.41 -34.72
CA GLY A 32 23.60 11.17 -34.07
C GLY A 32 24.41 10.88 -32.79
N PHE A 33 25.72 11.13 -32.82
CA PHE A 33 26.57 10.99 -31.63
C PHE A 33 26.25 12.02 -30.54
N ILE A 34 25.98 13.27 -30.92
CA ILE A 34 25.57 14.32 -29.96
C ILE A 34 24.20 13.97 -29.36
N PHE A 35 23.24 13.51 -30.15
CA PHE A 35 21.94 13.06 -29.63
C PHE A 35 22.08 11.83 -28.71
N GLY A 36 22.94 10.88 -29.05
CA GLY A 36 23.26 9.73 -28.20
C GLY A 36 23.90 10.13 -26.88
N PHE A 37 24.85 11.07 -26.90
CA PHE A 37 25.49 11.60 -25.69
C PHE A 37 24.52 12.40 -24.83
N VAL A 38 23.62 13.21 -25.42
CA VAL A 38 22.59 13.94 -24.69
C VAL A 38 21.55 12.98 -24.09
N ALA A 39 21.19 11.89 -24.78
CA ALA A 39 20.29 10.87 -24.25
C ALA A 39 20.91 10.08 -23.08
N ILE A 40 22.22 9.77 -23.17
CA ILE A 40 22.96 9.10 -22.09
C ILE A 40 23.22 10.07 -20.92
N ALA A 41 23.54 11.33 -21.19
CA ALA A 41 23.71 12.35 -20.16
C ALA A 41 22.38 12.65 -19.43
N ARG A 42 21.24 12.62 -20.14
CA ARG A 42 19.90 12.71 -19.53
C ARG A 42 19.51 11.49 -18.69
N ARG A 43 20.18 10.33 -18.84
CA ARG A 43 20.05 9.21 -17.88
C ARG A 43 20.84 9.44 -16.59
N GLY A 44 21.83 10.35 -16.58
CA GLY A 44 22.65 10.69 -15.41
C GLY A 44 22.12 11.85 -14.57
N PHE A 45 21.24 12.69 -15.13
CA PHE A 45 20.49 13.69 -14.37
C PHE A 45 19.13 13.09 -14.01
N GLY A 46 18.96 12.74 -12.73
CA GLY A 46 17.71 12.24 -12.19
C GLY A 46 16.54 13.09 -12.68
N TYR A 47 15.44 12.43 -13.02
CA TYR A 47 14.18 13.08 -13.28
C TYR A 47 13.86 13.97 -12.09
N ASP A 48 14.01 15.28 -12.30
CA ASP A 48 13.63 16.30 -11.34
C ASP A 48 12.10 16.20 -11.20
N CYS A 49 11.64 15.52 -10.16
CA CYS A 49 10.23 15.36 -9.85
C CYS A 49 9.66 16.75 -9.51
N LYS A 50 9.03 17.38 -10.50
CA LYS A 50 8.23 18.60 -10.30
C LYS A 50 7.11 18.32 -9.28
N TYR A 51 7.37 18.66 -8.03
CA TYR A 51 6.42 19.04 -6.97
C TYR A 51 5.12 18.20 -6.88
N GLY A 52 5.24 16.89 -6.66
CA GLY A 52 4.20 16.15 -5.96
C GLY A 52 4.31 16.41 -4.45
N LYS A 53 3.21 16.63 -3.75
CA LYS A 53 3.24 16.53 -2.27
C LYS A 53 3.66 15.10 -1.90
N PRO A 54 4.55 14.91 -0.90
CA PRO A 54 4.92 13.58 -0.44
C PRO A 54 3.69 12.76 -0.06
N LEU A 55 3.63 11.51 -0.52
CA LEU A 55 2.58 10.56 -0.20
C LEU A 55 2.87 9.85 1.13
N SER A 56 4.16 9.73 1.50
CA SER A 56 4.57 9.21 2.80
C SER A 56 4.37 10.24 3.90
N VAL A 57 3.85 9.79 5.04
CA VAL A 57 3.59 10.64 6.19
C VAL A 57 4.15 9.99 7.45
N SER A 58 4.76 10.79 8.32
CA SER A 58 5.23 10.36 9.64
C SER A 58 4.36 10.97 10.73
N VAL A 59 3.82 10.12 11.60
CA VAL A 59 2.99 10.54 12.74
C VAL A 59 3.76 10.30 14.04
N THR A 60 4.05 11.40 14.74
CA THR A 60 4.66 11.42 16.07
C THR A 60 3.61 11.76 17.11
N TRP A 61 3.50 10.94 18.14
CA TRP A 61 2.60 11.18 19.26
C TRP A 61 3.36 12.00 20.31
N ASP A 62 2.97 13.25 20.55
CA ASP A 62 3.66 14.11 21.52
C ASP A 62 3.76 13.45 22.90
N LYS A 63 4.97 13.43 23.47
CA LYS A 63 5.19 13.09 24.89
C LYS A 63 4.87 14.31 25.74
N SER A 64 4.01 14.15 26.73
CA SER A 64 3.64 15.21 27.67
C SER A 64 4.87 15.90 28.29
N SER A 65 4.95 17.21 28.10
CA SER A 65 5.38 18.26 29.04
C SER A 65 6.26 17.86 30.24
N THR A 66 7.56 18.15 30.14
CA THR A 66 8.42 18.47 31.29
C THR A 66 9.38 19.60 30.94
N GLY A 67 9.19 20.77 31.56
CA GLY A 67 10.23 21.78 31.80
C GLY A 67 10.37 22.93 30.79
N SER A 68 10.08 24.15 31.26
CA SER A 68 10.21 25.49 30.62
C SER A 68 11.40 25.66 29.66
N THR A 69 11.23 26.27 28.48
CA THR A 69 11.18 27.74 28.28
C THR A 69 10.52 28.07 26.92
N SER A 70 9.81 29.20 26.88
CA SER A 70 8.93 29.72 25.85
C SER A 70 9.34 29.57 24.37
N THR A 71 8.56 28.77 23.64
CA THR A 71 8.09 29.10 22.28
C THR A 71 6.71 28.47 22.12
N ARG A 72 5.67 29.30 22.04
CA ARG A 72 4.28 28.85 21.78
C ARG A 72 4.21 28.18 20.41
N GLY A 73 4.16 26.86 20.42
CA GLY A 73 3.71 26.02 19.31
C GLY A 73 2.61 25.10 19.82
N GLY A 74 1.57 25.66 20.45
CA GLY A 74 0.33 24.92 20.64
C GLY A 74 -0.24 24.62 19.26
N VAL A 75 -0.54 23.36 18.98
CA VAL A 75 -1.33 22.97 17.81
C VAL A 75 -2.62 23.76 17.89
N SER A 76 -2.69 24.82 17.10
CA SER A 76 -3.88 25.60 16.86
C SER A 76 -4.90 24.66 16.26
N ASP A 77 -6.02 24.53 16.95
CA ASP A 77 -7.31 24.04 16.48
C ASP A 77 -7.84 24.98 15.36
N GLU A 78 -7.10 25.06 14.26
CA GLU A 78 -7.49 25.70 13.02
C GLU A 78 -7.46 24.64 11.91
N GLY A 79 -8.58 23.91 11.79
CA GLY A 79 -9.22 23.64 10.50
C GLY A 79 -8.39 23.05 9.36
N GLN A 80 -7.35 22.24 9.61
CA GLN A 80 -6.80 21.40 8.53
C GLN A 80 -7.86 20.38 8.12
N LYS A 81 -8.58 20.71 7.03
CA LYS A 81 -9.60 19.85 6.45
C LYS A 81 -8.95 18.52 6.05
N ARG A 82 -9.32 17.44 6.75
CA ARG A 82 -8.89 16.07 6.46
C ARG A 82 -9.18 15.72 5.00
N HIS A 83 -8.30 14.94 4.37
CA HIS A 83 -8.45 14.60 2.97
C HIS A 83 -9.58 13.58 2.78
N LYS A 84 -10.64 13.97 2.06
CA LYS A 84 -11.82 13.13 1.87
C LYS A 84 -11.60 12.07 0.79
N VAL A 85 -11.78 10.81 1.15
CA VAL A 85 -11.71 9.63 0.26
C VAL A 85 -12.73 8.59 0.73
N MET A 86 -13.02 7.55 -0.06
CA MET A 86 -13.97 6.52 0.36
C MET A 86 -13.37 5.62 1.46
N GLY A 87 -12.08 5.27 1.32
CA GLY A 87 -11.43 4.43 2.31
C GLY A 87 -9.92 4.60 2.40
N PHE A 88 -9.36 4.24 3.55
CA PHE A 88 -7.91 4.16 3.77
C PHE A 88 -7.51 2.73 4.11
N VAL A 89 -6.63 2.13 3.30
CA VAL A 89 -6.10 0.78 3.47
C VAL A 89 -4.67 0.85 4.01
N GLY A 90 -4.51 0.49 5.28
CA GLY A 90 -3.22 0.37 5.95
C GLY A 90 -2.70 -1.06 5.89
N ILE A 91 -1.63 -1.27 5.12
CA ILE A 91 -0.97 -2.57 4.94
C ILE A 91 0.08 -2.72 6.04
N GLN A 92 -0.22 -3.51 7.06
CA GLN A 92 0.65 -3.73 8.21
C GLN A 92 1.89 -4.52 7.81
N THR A 93 3.06 -3.89 7.91
CA THR A 93 4.33 -4.49 7.51
C THR A 93 5.43 -4.26 8.55
N GLY A 94 6.52 -5.02 8.49
CA GLY A 94 7.63 -4.90 9.43
C GLY A 94 9.00 -4.91 8.76
N PHE A 95 10.06 -4.74 9.56
CA PHE A 95 11.44 -4.73 9.07
C PHE A 95 11.88 -6.07 8.42
N GLY A 96 11.25 -7.18 8.80
CA GLY A 96 11.48 -8.50 8.19
C GLY A 96 10.76 -8.73 6.86
N SER A 97 9.90 -7.80 6.43
CA SER A 97 8.96 -8.01 5.31
C SER A 97 9.37 -7.31 4.01
N ALA A 98 10.65 -6.94 3.84
CA ALA A 98 11.10 -6.21 2.65
C ALA A 98 10.82 -6.98 1.33
N GLY A 99 10.96 -8.31 1.34
CA GLY A 99 10.61 -9.15 0.19
C GLY A 99 9.10 -9.15 -0.10
N ARG A 100 8.25 -9.18 0.94
CA ARG A 100 6.79 -9.08 0.80
C ARG A 100 6.36 -7.74 0.21
N ARG A 101 6.91 -6.62 0.70
CA ARG A 101 6.66 -5.29 0.11
C ARG A 101 7.07 -5.22 -1.36
N ARG A 102 8.19 -5.84 -1.73
CA ARG A 102 8.60 -5.95 -3.13
C ARG A 102 7.60 -6.76 -3.97
N ALA A 103 7.11 -7.89 -3.47
CA ALA A 103 6.11 -8.70 -4.16
C ALA A 103 4.77 -7.95 -4.32
N LEU A 104 4.35 -7.21 -3.29
CA LEU A 104 3.18 -6.32 -3.35
C LEU A 104 3.34 -5.27 -4.45
N ARG A 105 4.51 -4.60 -4.48
CA ARG A 105 4.90 -3.63 -5.50
C ARG A 105 4.93 -4.15 -6.94
N GLN A 106 5.12 -5.45 -7.10
CA GLN A 106 5.13 -6.15 -8.39
C GLN A 106 3.75 -6.70 -8.78
N THR A 107 2.73 -6.49 -7.94
CA THR A 107 1.39 -7.06 -8.14
C THR A 107 0.30 -6.00 -7.99
N TRP A 108 -0.47 -6.03 -6.90
CA TRP A 108 -1.68 -5.23 -6.73
C TRP A 108 -1.44 -3.87 -6.06
N PHE A 109 -0.24 -3.61 -5.55
CA PHE A 109 0.13 -2.36 -4.91
C PHE A 109 1.15 -1.64 -5.82
N PRO A 110 0.85 -0.48 -6.42
CA PRO A 110 1.78 0.18 -7.33
C PRO A 110 3.09 0.61 -6.65
N SER A 111 4.16 0.76 -7.44
CA SER A 111 5.48 1.22 -6.96
C SER A 111 5.83 2.65 -7.40
N ASP A 112 4.97 3.27 -8.19
CA ASP A 112 5.17 4.61 -8.72
C ASP A 112 3.95 5.51 -8.48
N HIS A 113 4.18 6.82 -8.39
CA HIS A 113 3.15 7.81 -8.10
C HIS A 113 1.98 7.79 -9.10
N GLN A 114 2.25 7.51 -10.38
CA GLN A 114 1.22 7.49 -11.40
C GLN A 114 0.33 6.25 -11.24
N GLY A 115 0.94 5.11 -10.90
CA GLY A 115 0.26 3.89 -10.51
C GLY A 115 -0.65 4.09 -9.30
N PHE A 116 -0.15 4.71 -8.23
CA PHE A 116 -0.97 5.05 -7.06
C PHE A 116 -2.12 5.95 -7.43
N LYS A 117 -1.88 7.03 -8.16
CA LYS A 117 -2.93 7.95 -8.59
C LYS A 117 -4.04 7.21 -9.35
N ARG A 118 -3.69 6.34 -10.30
CA ARG A 118 -4.67 5.52 -11.04
C ARG A 118 -5.44 4.57 -10.11
N LEU A 119 -4.77 3.96 -9.14
CA LEU A 119 -5.43 3.06 -8.19
C LEU A 119 -6.39 3.83 -7.28
N GLU A 120 -5.94 4.94 -6.71
CA GLU A 120 -6.72 5.81 -5.82
C GLU A 120 -7.92 6.43 -6.56
N GLU A 121 -7.74 6.90 -7.79
CA GLU A 121 -8.83 7.45 -8.63
C GLU A 121 -9.85 6.37 -9.06
N SER A 122 -9.41 5.16 -9.36
CA SER A 122 -10.31 4.09 -9.84
C SER A 122 -11.06 3.36 -8.72
N THR A 123 -10.55 3.39 -7.50
CA THR A 123 -11.14 2.69 -6.34
C THR A 123 -11.69 3.64 -5.28
N GLY A 124 -11.29 4.91 -5.26
CA GLY A 124 -11.56 5.82 -4.15
C GLY A 124 -10.83 5.44 -2.85
N LEU A 125 -9.87 4.49 -2.92
CA LEU A 125 -9.14 3.97 -1.76
C LEU A 125 -7.69 4.44 -1.76
N VAL A 126 -7.22 4.94 -0.63
CA VAL A 126 -5.81 5.28 -0.38
C VAL A 126 -5.10 4.07 0.21
N PHE A 127 -3.89 3.75 -0.26
CA PHE A 127 -3.12 2.61 0.23
C PHE A 127 -1.75 3.04 0.76
N ARG A 128 -1.39 2.64 1.97
CA ARG A 128 -0.06 2.91 2.54
C ARG A 128 0.49 1.71 3.30
N PHE A 129 1.79 1.49 3.21
CA PHE A 129 2.50 0.60 4.11
C PHE A 129 2.57 1.21 5.50
N VAL A 130 2.11 0.47 6.51
CA VAL A 130 2.12 0.92 7.90
C VAL A 130 3.24 0.23 8.66
N ILE A 131 4.21 1.01 9.12
CA ILE A 131 5.37 0.51 9.84
C ILE A 131 5.75 1.44 11.00
N GLY A 132 6.13 0.83 12.12
CA GLY A 132 6.72 1.51 13.26
C GLY A 132 8.22 1.76 13.09
N ARG A 133 8.90 1.91 14.22
CA ARG A 133 10.33 2.21 14.32
C ARG A 133 11.07 1.09 15.04
N THR A 134 12.38 1.01 14.81
CA THR A 134 13.29 0.16 15.56
C THR A 134 14.48 0.96 16.08
N LYS A 135 15.16 0.44 17.11
CA LYS A 135 16.42 1.01 17.61
C LYS A 135 17.63 0.64 16.74
N ASP A 136 17.47 -0.35 15.86
CA ASP A 136 18.50 -0.78 14.92
C ASP A 136 18.71 0.28 13.82
N ALA A 137 19.85 0.97 13.88
CA ALA A 137 20.18 2.05 12.96
C ALA A 137 20.34 1.58 11.50
N SER A 138 20.78 0.34 11.27
CA SER A 138 20.93 -0.23 9.94
C SER A 138 19.57 -0.46 9.30
N LYS A 139 18.65 -1.08 10.05
CA LYS A 139 17.25 -1.27 9.61
C LYS A 139 16.53 0.05 9.35
N MET A 140 16.72 1.04 10.23
CA MET A 140 16.15 2.39 10.01
C MET A 140 16.74 3.08 8.78
N SER A 141 18.05 2.92 8.52
CA SER A 141 18.71 3.46 7.33
C SER A 141 18.17 2.82 6.05
N ALA A 142 18.00 1.49 6.04
CA ALA A 142 17.38 0.77 4.92
C ALA A 142 15.94 1.23 4.67
N LEU A 143 15.13 1.39 5.72
CA LEU A 143 13.76 1.90 5.60
C LEU A 143 13.74 3.32 5.03
N ARG A 144 14.61 4.24 5.46
CA ARG A 144 14.67 5.60 4.90
C ARG A 144 15.00 5.62 3.41
N LYS A 145 15.88 4.72 2.95
CA LYS A 145 16.17 4.56 1.52
C LYS A 145 14.94 4.10 0.76
N GLU A 146 14.22 3.11 1.29
CA GLU A 146 13.00 2.59 0.69
C GLU A 146 11.88 3.65 0.63
N VAL A 147 11.68 4.41 1.73
CA VAL A 147 10.73 5.54 1.77
C VAL A 147 11.09 6.59 0.72
N SER A 148 12.38 6.93 0.58
CA SER A 148 12.85 7.88 -0.43
C SER A 148 12.69 7.37 -1.87
N GLU A 149 12.63 6.05 -2.07
CA GLU A 149 12.52 5.43 -3.39
C GLU A 149 11.06 5.32 -3.86
N TYR A 150 10.16 4.93 -2.95
CA TYR A 150 8.77 4.59 -3.31
C TYR A 150 7.70 5.55 -2.79
N ASP A 151 8.00 6.34 -1.76
CA ASP A 151 7.09 7.32 -1.15
C ASP A 151 5.71 6.74 -0.76
N ASP A 152 5.62 5.51 -0.24
CA ASP A 152 4.36 4.79 -0.04
C ASP A 152 4.05 4.39 1.41
N PHE A 153 4.63 5.09 2.40
CA PHE A 153 4.57 4.70 3.82
C PHE A 153 3.77 5.64 4.73
N LEU A 154 3.02 5.05 5.67
CA LEU A 154 2.59 5.68 6.92
C LEU A 154 3.52 5.21 8.05
N LEU A 155 4.41 6.11 8.48
CA LEU A 155 5.39 5.85 9.54
C LEU A 155 4.77 6.21 10.90
N LEU A 156 4.78 5.25 11.83
CA LEU A 156 4.24 5.43 13.18
C LEU A 156 5.38 5.52 14.21
N ASP A 157 5.27 6.44 15.17
CA ASP A 157 6.21 6.50 16.31
C ASP A 157 5.88 5.45 17.39
N ILE A 158 5.94 4.16 17.01
CA ILE A 158 5.76 3.00 17.87
C ILE A 158 6.84 1.96 17.61
N ALA A 159 7.33 1.29 18.66
CA ALA A 159 8.28 0.21 18.49
C ALA A 159 7.67 -0.96 17.68
N GLU A 160 8.36 -1.39 16.63
CA GLU A 160 7.93 -2.49 15.76
C GLU A 160 8.29 -3.84 16.38
N GLU A 161 7.31 -4.48 17.02
CA GLU A 161 7.43 -5.78 17.68
C GLU A 161 6.11 -6.56 17.55
N TYR A 162 6.19 -7.89 17.42
CA TYR A 162 4.99 -8.74 17.28
C TYR A 162 4.04 -8.61 18.49
N SER A 163 4.58 -8.53 19.70
CA SER A 163 3.81 -8.32 20.93
C SER A 163 3.13 -6.94 21.01
N LYS A 164 3.45 -6.02 20.09
CA LYS A 164 2.91 -4.66 20.03
C LYS A 164 1.91 -4.47 18.90
N LEU A 165 1.55 -5.52 18.16
CA LEU A 165 0.59 -5.44 17.06
C LEU A 165 -0.74 -4.76 17.45
N PRO A 166 -1.40 -5.06 18.59
CA PRO A 166 -2.63 -4.36 18.98
C PRO A 166 -2.45 -2.84 19.11
N TYR A 167 -1.31 -2.42 19.66
CA TYR A 167 -0.98 -1.00 19.83
C TYR A 167 -0.65 -0.33 18.49
N LYS A 168 0.04 -1.05 17.59
CA LYS A 168 0.33 -0.57 16.24
C LYS A 168 -0.95 -0.37 15.44
N THR A 169 -1.89 -1.31 15.51
CA THR A 169 -3.20 -1.20 14.88
C THR A 169 -4.00 -0.02 15.41
N LEU A 170 -4.04 0.18 16.73
CA LEU A 170 -4.69 1.37 17.30
C LEU A 170 -4.01 2.67 16.82
N ALA A 171 -2.68 2.72 16.83
CA ALA A 171 -1.92 3.87 16.33
C ALA A 171 -2.19 4.13 14.84
N PHE A 172 -2.32 3.08 14.04
CA PHE A 172 -2.73 3.16 12.63
C PHE A 172 -4.09 3.83 12.49
N PHE A 173 -5.12 3.32 13.16
CA PHE A 173 -6.47 3.89 13.06
C PHE A 173 -6.51 5.34 13.50
N LYS A 174 -5.81 5.69 14.60
CA LYS A 174 -5.72 7.08 15.05
C LYS A 174 -4.99 7.98 14.04
N ALA A 175 -3.88 7.51 13.48
CA ALA A 175 -3.11 8.26 12.48
C ALA A 175 -3.92 8.46 11.19
N ALA A 176 -4.52 7.39 10.66
CA ALA A 176 -5.32 7.46 9.45
C ALA A 176 -6.54 8.38 9.61
N TYR A 177 -7.24 8.30 10.74
CA TYR A 177 -8.39 9.18 11.04
C TYR A 177 -8.01 10.65 11.18
N ALA A 178 -6.81 10.96 11.69
CA ALA A 178 -6.31 12.32 11.78
C ALA A 178 -5.96 12.91 10.40
N LEU A 179 -5.54 12.08 9.45
CA LEU A 179 -5.07 12.50 8.13
C LEU A 179 -6.18 12.52 7.07
N TYR A 180 -7.09 11.54 7.12
CA TYR A 180 -8.10 11.31 6.10
C TYR A 180 -9.51 11.31 6.70
N ASP A 181 -10.47 11.74 5.89
CA ASP A 181 -11.89 11.64 6.17
C ASP A 181 -12.47 10.53 5.27
N CYS A 182 -12.52 9.32 5.81
CA CYS A 182 -12.95 8.11 5.11
C CYS A 182 -14.28 7.59 5.64
N ASP A 183 -15.06 6.92 4.77
CA ASP A 183 -16.21 6.12 5.20
C ASP A 183 -15.74 4.84 5.92
N PHE A 184 -14.62 4.25 5.46
CA PHE A 184 -14.00 3.07 6.07
C PHE A 184 -12.48 3.18 6.20
N TYR A 185 -11.96 2.58 7.28
CA TYR A 185 -10.53 2.36 7.50
C TYR A 185 -10.27 0.86 7.52
N VAL A 186 -9.39 0.40 6.65
CA VAL A 186 -9.12 -1.02 6.42
C VAL A 186 -7.72 -1.35 6.93
N LYS A 187 -7.64 -2.38 7.78
CA LYS A 187 -6.38 -3.02 8.12
C LYS A 187 -6.20 -4.21 7.20
N ALA A 188 -5.02 -4.34 6.58
CA ALA A 188 -4.63 -5.51 5.80
C ALA A 188 -3.21 -5.95 6.19
N ASP A 189 -2.91 -7.25 6.15
CA ASP A 189 -1.55 -7.76 6.32
C ASP A 189 -0.75 -7.76 5.01
N ASP A 190 0.57 -7.71 5.11
CA ASP A 190 1.48 -7.71 3.95
C ASP A 190 1.69 -9.10 3.30
N ASP A 191 1.00 -10.13 3.80
CA ASP A 191 1.04 -11.49 3.28
C ASP A 191 -0.31 -11.98 2.77
N ILE A 192 -1.17 -11.10 2.27
CA ILE A 192 -2.40 -11.46 1.53
C ILE A 192 -2.33 -11.04 0.06
N TYR A 193 -3.10 -11.70 -0.81
CA TYR A 193 -3.39 -11.17 -2.15
C TYR A 193 -4.72 -10.43 -2.11
N LEU A 194 -4.71 -9.13 -2.41
CA LEU A 194 -5.88 -8.27 -2.36
C LEU A 194 -6.30 -7.87 -3.78
N ARG A 195 -7.61 -7.73 -3.99
CA ARG A 195 -8.23 -7.21 -5.21
C ARG A 195 -8.89 -5.86 -4.91
N PRO A 196 -8.18 -4.72 -5.10
CA PRO A 196 -8.63 -3.39 -4.71
C PRO A 196 -9.98 -2.98 -5.31
N ASP A 197 -10.24 -3.37 -6.56
CA ASP A 197 -11.50 -3.15 -7.27
C ASP A 197 -12.69 -3.79 -6.54
N ARG A 198 -12.52 -5.02 -6.05
CA ARG A 198 -13.57 -5.74 -5.32
C ARG A 198 -13.76 -5.21 -3.91
N LEU A 199 -12.66 -4.85 -3.25
CA LEU A 199 -12.73 -4.18 -1.94
C LEU A 199 -13.50 -2.86 -2.05
N SER A 200 -13.23 -2.06 -3.10
CA SER A 200 -13.93 -0.81 -3.37
C SER A 200 -15.45 -1.00 -3.44
N LEU A 201 -15.91 -2.02 -4.18
CA LEU A 201 -17.34 -2.31 -4.32
C LEU A 201 -17.99 -2.76 -3.00
N LEU A 202 -17.27 -3.57 -2.20
CA LEU A 202 -17.76 -4.01 -0.90
C LEU A 202 -17.91 -2.83 0.08
N LEU A 203 -16.98 -1.87 0.04
CA LEU A 203 -17.03 -0.69 0.91
C LEU A 203 -18.11 0.31 0.47
N ALA A 204 -18.33 0.45 -0.84
CA ALA A 204 -19.37 1.32 -1.40
C ALA A 204 -20.81 0.82 -1.17
N LYS A 205 -21.00 -0.44 -0.75
CA LYS A 205 -22.31 -1.01 -0.44
C LYS A 205 -23.04 -0.19 0.63
N GLU A 206 -24.30 0.17 0.36
CA GLU A 206 -25.16 0.83 1.34
C GLU A 206 -25.45 -0.10 2.53
N ARG A 207 -25.44 0.48 3.73
CA ARG A 207 -25.64 -0.23 4.99
C ARG A 207 -26.67 0.48 5.85
N PRO A 208 -27.53 -0.25 6.56
CA PRO A 208 -28.51 0.34 7.46
C PRO A 208 -27.86 0.88 8.75
N HIS A 209 -26.71 0.32 9.16
CA HIS A 209 -25.98 0.73 10.35
C HIS A 209 -24.75 1.55 9.96
N SER A 210 -24.53 2.69 10.62
CA SER A 210 -23.33 3.51 10.41
C SER A 210 -22.10 2.92 11.12
N GLN A 211 -22.31 2.20 12.22
CA GLN A 211 -21.25 1.51 12.97
C GLN A 211 -21.11 0.06 12.51
N THR A 212 -20.26 -0.15 11.51
CA THR A 212 -19.97 -1.47 10.95
C THR A 212 -18.53 -1.91 11.21
N TYR A 213 -18.39 -3.18 11.59
CA TYR A 213 -17.17 -3.97 11.59
C TYR A 213 -17.30 -5.07 10.54
N LEU A 214 -16.55 -4.93 9.46
CA LEU A 214 -16.61 -5.79 8.29
C LEU A 214 -15.37 -6.68 8.22
N GLY A 215 -15.56 -7.97 7.98
CA GLY A 215 -14.47 -8.92 7.82
C GLY A 215 -14.97 -10.32 7.52
N CYS A 216 -14.06 -11.28 7.36
CA CYS A 216 -14.45 -12.68 7.43
C CYS A 216 -14.55 -13.09 8.89
N MET A 217 -15.77 -13.27 9.39
CA MET A 217 -16.03 -13.53 10.80
C MET A 217 -15.73 -14.99 11.16
N LYS A 218 -15.18 -15.20 12.35
CA LYS A 218 -14.78 -16.50 12.88
C LYS A 218 -15.12 -16.65 14.36
N LYS A 219 -15.17 -17.92 14.77
CA LYS A 219 -15.04 -18.38 16.15
C LYS A 219 -14.00 -19.48 16.19
N GLY A 220 -13.43 -19.74 17.36
CA GLY A 220 -12.45 -20.81 17.53
C GLY A 220 -11.94 -20.90 18.97
N PRO A 221 -11.15 -21.94 19.27
CA PRO A 221 -10.67 -22.17 20.62
C PRO A 221 -9.73 -21.05 21.07
N VAL A 222 -9.81 -20.68 22.35
CA VAL A 222 -8.78 -19.84 22.98
C VAL A 222 -7.53 -20.69 23.19
N PHE A 223 -6.40 -20.23 22.66
CA PHE A 223 -5.13 -20.95 22.78
C PHE A 223 -4.52 -20.73 24.17
N THR A 224 -4.59 -21.73 25.03
CA THR A 224 -4.13 -21.66 26.43
C THR A 224 -2.77 -22.29 26.68
N ASP A 225 -2.18 -22.99 25.69
CA ASP A 225 -0.84 -23.56 25.80
C ASP A 225 0.22 -22.50 25.42
N PRO A 226 1.14 -22.12 26.33
CA PRO A 226 2.22 -21.17 26.07
C PRO A 226 3.17 -21.54 24.91
N LYS A 227 3.16 -22.79 24.45
CA LYS A 227 3.97 -23.27 23.33
C LYS A 227 3.33 -22.96 21.96
N LEU A 228 2.04 -22.62 21.93
CA LEU A 228 1.35 -22.29 20.70
C LEU A 228 1.60 -20.84 20.31
N LYS A 229 1.74 -20.61 18.99
CA LYS A 229 2.03 -19.29 18.41
C LYS A 229 1.07 -18.19 18.90
N TRP A 230 -0.20 -18.52 19.04
CA TRP A 230 -1.28 -17.59 19.36
C TRP A 230 -1.75 -17.70 20.81
N TYR A 231 -0.88 -18.20 21.70
CA TYR A 231 -1.14 -18.29 23.14
C TYR A 231 -1.68 -16.97 23.69
N GLU A 232 -2.78 -17.04 24.43
CA GLU A 232 -3.42 -15.91 25.09
C GLU A 232 -3.23 -16.00 26.62
N PRO A 233 -2.32 -15.19 27.20
CA PRO A 233 -2.06 -15.19 28.63
C PRO A 233 -3.26 -14.74 29.47
N LEU A 234 -4.18 -13.96 28.89
CA LEU A 234 -5.42 -13.52 29.54
C LEU A 234 -6.63 -14.39 29.17
N SER A 235 -6.38 -15.64 28.78
CA SER A 235 -7.42 -16.59 28.35
C SER A 235 -8.54 -16.81 29.38
N ASN A 236 -8.23 -16.66 30.67
CA ASN A 236 -9.20 -16.70 31.76
C ASN A 236 -10.29 -15.60 31.67
N LEU A 237 -10.06 -14.52 30.93
CA LEU A 237 -11.04 -13.46 30.67
C LEU A 237 -11.92 -13.73 29.42
N LEU A 238 -11.54 -14.68 28.57
CA LEU A 238 -12.16 -14.92 27.26
C LEU A 238 -13.03 -16.18 27.20
N GLY A 239 -12.80 -17.15 28.09
CA GLY A 239 -13.50 -18.43 28.10
C GLY A 239 -12.79 -19.49 27.24
N LYS A 240 -13.52 -20.55 26.85
CA LYS A 240 -12.95 -21.68 26.06
C LYS A 240 -12.87 -21.38 24.57
N GLU A 241 -13.76 -20.53 24.07
CA GLU A 241 -13.82 -20.13 22.66
C GLU A 241 -13.82 -18.60 22.58
N TYR A 242 -13.12 -18.06 21.58
CA TYR A 242 -13.21 -16.65 21.26
C TYR A 242 -14.63 -16.30 20.81
N PHE A 243 -15.07 -15.10 21.18
CA PHE A 243 -16.27 -14.49 20.64
C PHE A 243 -16.18 -14.30 19.10
N LEU A 244 -17.31 -14.00 18.45
CA LEU A 244 -17.33 -13.75 17.01
C LEU A 244 -16.50 -12.50 16.68
N HIS A 245 -15.49 -12.62 15.84
CA HIS A 245 -14.66 -11.51 15.37
C HIS A 245 -14.07 -11.80 14.00
N ALA A 246 -13.57 -10.78 13.28
CA ALA A 246 -12.93 -10.99 12.00
C ALA A 246 -11.56 -11.69 12.13
N TYR A 247 -11.16 -12.41 11.08
CA TYR A 247 -9.77 -12.85 10.94
C TYR A 247 -8.81 -11.65 10.82
N GLY A 248 -7.64 -11.76 11.45
CA GLY A 248 -6.59 -10.73 11.39
C GLY A 248 -6.13 -10.27 10.01
N PRO A 249 -6.00 -11.10 8.96
CA PRO A 249 -5.38 -10.68 7.69
C PRO A 249 -6.04 -9.50 7.01
N ILE A 250 -7.36 -9.33 7.13
CA ILE A 250 -8.06 -8.14 6.63
C ILE A 250 -9.40 -7.92 7.35
N TYR A 251 -9.66 -6.67 7.72
CA TYR A 251 -10.97 -6.19 8.16
C TYR A 251 -11.09 -4.67 8.00
N ALA A 252 -12.32 -4.16 8.00
CA ALA A 252 -12.63 -2.75 7.86
C ALA A 252 -13.50 -2.24 9.02
N LEU A 253 -13.20 -1.04 9.49
CA LEU A 253 -13.97 -0.31 10.49
C LEU A 253 -14.55 0.95 9.86
N SER A 254 -15.86 1.14 10.04
CA SER A 254 -16.53 2.39 9.64
C SER A 254 -15.98 3.63 10.36
N ALA A 255 -16.21 4.80 9.77
CA ALA A 255 -15.76 6.09 10.30
C ALA A 255 -16.19 6.31 11.76
N ASP A 256 -17.44 6.00 12.10
CA ASP A 256 -18.01 6.19 13.45
C ASP A 256 -17.33 5.28 14.49
N VAL A 257 -16.97 4.06 14.10
CA VAL A 257 -16.24 3.12 14.95
C VAL A 257 -14.84 3.65 15.21
N VAL A 258 -14.12 4.09 14.16
CA VAL A 258 -12.77 4.64 14.31
C VAL A 258 -12.78 5.94 15.11
N ALA A 259 -13.77 6.81 14.92
CA ALA A 259 -13.95 8.01 15.72
C ALA A 259 -14.08 7.66 17.21
N SER A 260 -14.84 6.61 17.53
CA SER A 260 -14.98 6.09 18.90
C SER A 260 -13.65 5.59 19.44
N LEU A 261 -12.88 4.82 18.66
CA LEU A 261 -11.54 4.35 19.03
C LEU A 261 -10.53 5.49 19.27
N VAL A 262 -10.62 6.57 18.48
CA VAL A 262 -9.78 7.77 18.64
C VAL A 262 -10.10 8.48 19.96
N ALA A 263 -11.39 8.58 20.31
CA ALA A 263 -11.87 9.20 21.53
C ALA A 263 -11.61 8.39 22.80
N LEU A 264 -11.24 7.10 22.70
CA LEU A 264 -10.92 6.26 23.85
C LEU A 264 -9.75 6.84 24.65
N ARG A 265 -9.94 6.95 25.96
CA ARG A 265 -8.82 7.25 26.87
C ARG A 265 -7.86 6.07 26.90
N ASN A 266 -6.59 6.38 27.12
CA ASN A 266 -5.56 5.36 27.28
C ASN A 266 -5.97 4.39 28.40
N ASN A 267 -5.79 3.09 28.15
CA ASN A 267 -6.10 2.00 29.08
C ASN A 267 -7.58 1.83 29.44
N SER A 268 -8.53 2.45 28.72
CA SER A 268 -9.96 2.22 28.95
C SER A 268 -10.42 0.83 28.51
N PHE A 269 -9.87 0.29 27.43
CA PHE A 269 -10.20 -1.04 26.93
C PHE A 269 -9.05 -2.02 27.11
N ARG A 270 -9.42 -3.30 27.30
CA ARG A 270 -8.45 -4.39 27.49
C ARG A 270 -7.73 -4.71 26.19
N MET A 271 -6.40 -4.76 26.25
CA MET A 271 -5.57 -5.32 25.18
C MET A 271 -5.35 -6.81 25.43
N PHE A 272 -5.43 -7.61 24.37
CA PHE A 272 -5.08 -9.04 24.33
C PHE A 272 -3.79 -9.24 23.54
N SER A 273 -3.20 -10.45 23.59
CA SER A 273 -1.96 -10.73 22.86
C SER A 273 -2.18 -10.78 21.35
N ASN A 274 -3.35 -11.26 20.92
CA ASN A 274 -3.74 -11.29 19.52
C ASN A 274 -4.47 -9.99 19.14
N GLU A 275 -4.05 -9.37 18.04
CA GLU A 275 -4.59 -8.08 17.60
C GLU A 275 -6.04 -8.16 17.13
N ASP A 276 -6.40 -9.22 16.40
CA ASP A 276 -7.75 -9.45 15.90
C ASP A 276 -8.74 -9.73 17.04
N VAL A 277 -8.30 -10.46 18.06
CA VAL A 277 -9.03 -10.65 19.32
C VAL A 277 -9.19 -9.32 20.06
N THR A 278 -8.15 -8.49 20.12
CA THR A 278 -8.25 -7.16 20.76
C THR A 278 -9.34 -6.32 20.09
N ILE A 279 -9.26 -6.16 18.77
CA ILE A 279 -10.24 -5.37 18.01
C ILE A 279 -11.64 -5.95 18.14
N GLY A 280 -11.81 -7.26 17.96
CA GLY A 280 -13.11 -7.92 18.09
C GLY A 280 -13.75 -7.73 19.48
N SER A 281 -12.95 -7.78 20.55
CA SER A 281 -13.47 -7.55 21.91
C SER A 281 -14.05 -6.14 22.08
N TRP A 282 -13.44 -5.15 21.43
CA TRP A 282 -13.89 -3.77 21.49
C TRP A 282 -15.12 -3.53 20.64
N MET A 283 -15.24 -4.23 19.50
CA MET A 283 -16.44 -4.17 18.65
C MET A 283 -17.66 -4.69 19.41
N LEU A 284 -17.50 -5.73 20.22
CA LEU A 284 -18.55 -6.20 21.13
C LEU A 284 -18.86 -5.19 22.23
N ALA A 285 -17.83 -4.63 22.87
CA ALA A 285 -18.02 -3.66 23.95
C ALA A 285 -18.73 -2.38 23.48
N MET A 286 -18.52 -1.96 22.23
CA MET A 286 -19.14 -0.79 21.62
C MET A 286 -20.45 -1.10 20.88
N ASN A 287 -20.93 -2.35 20.92
CA ASN A 287 -22.16 -2.78 20.22
C ASN A 287 -22.16 -2.49 18.71
N VAL A 288 -21.03 -2.77 18.05
CA VAL A 288 -20.83 -2.56 16.61
C VAL A 288 -21.44 -3.71 15.79
N ASP A 289 -22.07 -3.38 14.66
CA ASP A 289 -22.65 -4.38 13.75
C ASP A 289 -21.55 -5.20 13.06
N HIS A 290 -21.65 -6.53 13.12
CA HIS A 290 -20.67 -7.45 12.54
C HIS A 290 -21.14 -7.93 11.17
N GLU A 291 -20.50 -7.47 10.09
CA GLU A 291 -20.78 -7.94 8.73
C GLU A 291 -19.77 -9.03 8.34
N ASP A 292 -20.27 -10.26 8.16
CA ASP A 292 -19.48 -11.40 7.69
C ASP A 292 -19.40 -11.45 6.16
N SER A 293 -18.20 -11.34 5.62
CA SER A 293 -17.93 -11.46 4.18
C SER A 293 -16.86 -12.52 3.91
N LYS A 294 -17.30 -13.67 3.35
CA LYS A 294 -16.39 -14.79 3.01
C LYS A 294 -15.45 -14.49 1.85
N GLN A 295 -15.77 -13.50 1.02
CA GLN A 295 -14.91 -13.02 -0.06
C GLN A 295 -13.58 -12.43 0.45
N LEU A 296 -13.49 -12.11 1.75
CA LEU A 296 -12.28 -11.62 2.41
C LEU A 296 -11.37 -12.73 2.96
N CYS A 297 -11.72 -14.01 2.75
CA CYS A 297 -11.00 -15.15 3.33
C CYS A 297 -10.97 -16.39 2.44
N GLU A 298 -10.90 -16.21 1.13
CA GLU A 298 -10.80 -17.35 0.22
C GLU A 298 -9.37 -17.87 0.15
N VAL A 299 -9.21 -19.17 -0.13
CA VAL A 299 -7.89 -19.82 -0.29
C VAL A 299 -7.41 -19.80 -1.73
N ASP A 300 -8.29 -19.42 -2.66
CA ASP A 300 -7.95 -19.22 -4.07
C ASP A 300 -8.81 -18.10 -4.67
N CYS A 301 -8.38 -17.54 -5.81
CA CYS A 301 -9.17 -16.54 -6.52
C CYS A 301 -10.38 -17.17 -7.21
N THR A 302 -11.56 -16.69 -6.86
CA THR A 302 -12.82 -16.84 -7.58
C THR A 302 -13.19 -15.50 -8.23
N PRO A 303 -14.23 -15.45 -9.08
CA PRO A 303 -14.67 -14.18 -9.66
C PRO A 303 -14.99 -13.12 -8.61
N SER A 304 -15.48 -13.52 -7.43
CA SER A 304 -15.93 -12.63 -6.36
C SER A 304 -14.91 -12.42 -5.23
N SER A 305 -13.77 -13.13 -5.23
CA SER A 305 -12.76 -12.95 -4.18
C SER A 305 -12.29 -11.52 -4.05
N ILE A 306 -12.20 -11.05 -2.81
CA ILE A 306 -11.61 -9.77 -2.45
C ILE A 306 -10.21 -9.98 -1.90
N ALA A 307 -10.04 -10.93 -0.98
CA ALA A 307 -8.75 -11.26 -0.38
C ALA A 307 -8.52 -12.77 -0.35
N VAL A 308 -7.28 -13.17 -0.66
CA VAL A 308 -6.85 -14.56 -0.70
C VAL A 308 -5.70 -14.80 0.28
N TRP A 309 -5.84 -15.81 1.13
CA TRP A 309 -4.85 -16.24 2.13
C TRP A 309 -5.06 -17.70 2.57
N ASP A 310 -4.07 -18.30 3.26
CA ASP A 310 -4.00 -19.74 3.52
C ASP A 310 -4.18 -20.13 5.01
N ILE A 311 -4.78 -19.30 5.88
CA ILE A 311 -5.10 -19.71 7.27
C ILE A 311 -6.05 -20.93 7.24
N PRO A 312 -5.86 -21.95 8.10
CA PRO A 312 -4.89 -22.02 9.21
C PRO A 312 -3.52 -22.61 8.84
N LYS A 313 -3.28 -22.97 7.57
CA LYS A 313 -2.01 -23.57 7.13
C LYS A 313 -0.83 -22.63 7.32
N CYS A 314 -1.03 -21.34 7.05
CA CYS A 314 -0.07 -20.26 7.25
C CYS A 314 -0.76 -19.08 7.97
N SER A 315 -0.01 -18.05 8.38
CA SER A 315 -0.60 -16.87 9.04
C SER A 315 -1.23 -15.85 8.08
N GLY A 316 -0.90 -15.97 6.80
CA GLY A 316 -1.51 -15.31 5.65
C GLY A 316 -1.36 -16.29 4.48
N LEU A 317 -0.80 -15.85 3.36
CA LEU A 317 -0.32 -16.73 2.28
C LEU A 317 0.91 -17.53 2.73
N CYS A 318 0.97 -18.78 2.29
CA CYS A 318 2.18 -19.58 2.39
C CYS A 318 3.21 -19.11 1.34
N ASN A 319 4.45 -18.84 1.77
CA ASN A 319 5.50 -18.27 0.91
C ASN A 319 5.02 -17.01 0.14
N PRO A 320 4.60 -15.95 0.86
CA PRO A 320 3.85 -14.83 0.28
C PRO A 320 4.58 -14.15 -0.88
N GLU A 321 5.91 -14.04 -0.81
CA GLU A 321 6.73 -13.40 -1.85
C GLU A 321 6.59 -14.10 -3.21
N LYS A 322 6.42 -15.43 -3.21
CA LYS A 322 6.23 -16.23 -4.43
C LYS A 322 4.75 -16.35 -4.79
N LYS A 323 3.92 -16.71 -3.80
CA LYS A 323 2.51 -17.01 -4.00
C LYS A 323 1.72 -15.81 -4.52
N MET A 324 2.08 -14.60 -4.10
CA MET A 324 1.46 -13.37 -4.58
C MET A 324 1.68 -13.16 -6.08
N LEU A 325 2.90 -13.40 -6.58
CA LEU A 325 3.23 -13.34 -8.01
C LEU A 325 2.50 -14.45 -8.80
N GLU A 326 2.43 -15.66 -8.26
CA GLU A 326 1.69 -16.78 -8.86
C GLU A 326 0.19 -16.51 -8.96
N LEU A 327 -0.41 -15.87 -7.96
CA LEU A 327 -1.81 -15.47 -8.01
C LEU A 327 -2.00 -14.35 -9.04
N HIS A 328 -1.14 -13.33 -9.03
CA HIS A 328 -1.28 -12.18 -9.93
C HIS A 328 -1.17 -12.55 -11.41
N SER A 329 -0.41 -13.59 -11.76
CA SER A 329 -0.27 -14.06 -13.14
C SER A 329 -1.52 -14.76 -13.69
N ARG A 330 -2.48 -15.11 -12.83
CA ARG A 330 -3.74 -15.75 -13.23
C ARG A 330 -4.76 -14.70 -13.60
N ASP A 331 -5.35 -14.83 -14.78
CA ASP A 331 -6.36 -13.89 -15.29
C ASP A 331 -7.57 -13.76 -14.35
N ILE A 332 -7.98 -14.84 -13.69
CA ILE A 332 -9.07 -14.81 -12.71
C ILE A 332 -8.79 -13.89 -11.51
N CYS A 333 -7.52 -13.70 -11.14
CA CYS A 333 -7.11 -12.85 -10.02
C CYS A 333 -6.86 -11.39 -10.43
N SER A 334 -6.29 -11.14 -11.62
CA SER A 334 -5.79 -9.81 -12.01
C SER A 334 -6.55 -9.14 -13.16
N LYS A 335 -7.34 -9.87 -13.94
CA LYS A 335 -8.04 -9.36 -15.13
C LYS A 335 -9.54 -9.63 -15.15
N SER A 336 -10.10 -10.30 -14.13
CA SER A 336 -11.52 -10.67 -14.13
C SER A 336 -12.44 -9.47 -13.91
N SER A 337 -13.46 -9.35 -14.77
CA SER A 337 -14.46 -8.27 -14.76
C SER A 337 -15.19 -8.18 -13.42
N THR A 338 -15.36 -6.96 -12.92
CA THR A 338 -16.11 -6.63 -11.69
C THR A 338 -17.60 -6.92 -11.75
N LEU A 339 -18.16 -7.07 -12.96
CA LEU A 339 -19.57 -7.38 -13.16
C LEU A 339 -19.82 -8.90 -13.04
N PRO A 340 -20.93 -9.33 -12.41
CA PRO A 340 -21.39 -10.71 -12.51
C PRO A 340 -21.52 -11.12 -13.99
N SER A 341 -21.14 -12.34 -14.33
CA SER A 341 -21.51 -12.91 -15.64
C SER A 341 -23.03 -13.07 -15.69
N ASP A 342 -23.68 -12.57 -16.74
CA ASP A 342 -25.13 -12.63 -16.98
C ASP A 342 -25.67 -14.07 -17.22
N GLY A 343 -25.12 -15.08 -16.54
CA GLY A 343 -25.45 -16.48 -16.74
C GLY A 343 -25.42 -17.23 -15.43
N ASP A 344 -26.50 -17.11 -14.66
CA ASP A 344 -27.15 -18.17 -13.88
C ASP A 344 -28.38 -17.55 -13.23
N GLY A 345 -29.49 -17.59 -13.98
CA GLY A 345 -30.84 -17.23 -13.54
C GLY A 345 -31.75 -18.44 -13.58
#